data_AF-A0A835W3H5-F1
#
_entry.id   AF-A0A835W3H5-F1
#
_cell.length_a   1.000
_cell.length_b   1.000
_cell.length_c   1.000
_cell.angle_alpha   90.00
_cell.angle_beta   90.00
_cell.angle_gamma   90.00
#
_symmetry.space_group_name_H-M   'P 1'
#
loop_
_entity.id
_entity.type
_entity.pdbx_description
1 polymer ?
#
loop_
_entity_poly.entity_id
_entity_poly.type
_entity_poly.pdbx_seq_one_letter_code
_entity_poly.pdbx_strand_id
1 'polypeptide(L)'
;MSSMHRHGRRGRAREQAQVLMTLAAAECSGRDPVAWLKTHVFTCSGGHMYVIGECGSPQVSARCPECGSAVGGKDHLLGPGNSLALHMVQQLLEEGGV
;
A
#
# COMPACT_ATOMS: atom_id res chain seq x y z
N MET A 1 15.72 24.61 13.19
CA MET A 1 14.57 24.54 12.23
C MET A 1 14.30 23.11 11.69
N SER A 2 15.07 22.10 12.09
CA SER A 2 14.88 20.68 11.66
C SER A 2 13.81 19.87 12.41
N SER A 3 13.11 20.48 13.38
CA SER A 3 12.12 19.80 14.22
C SER A 3 10.70 19.81 13.62
N MET A 4 10.35 20.86 12.87
CA MET A 4 8.99 21.06 12.35
C MET A 4 8.66 20.17 11.14
N HIS A 5 9.62 19.91 10.24
CA HIS A 5 9.40 18.98 9.11
C HIS A 5 9.19 17.53 9.54
N ARG A 6 9.78 17.12 10.67
CA ARG A 6 9.60 15.76 11.21
C ARG A 6 8.20 15.54 11.78
N HIS A 7 7.57 16.58 12.33
CA HIS A 7 6.21 16.49 12.86
C HIS A 7 5.18 16.32 11.74
N GLY A 8 5.27 17.10 10.66
CA GLY A 8 4.36 17.02 9.52
C GLY A 8 4.47 15.71 8.74
N ARG A 9 5.71 15.19 8.53
CA ARG A 9 5.92 13.91 7.83
C ARG A 9 5.36 12.73 8.65
N ARG A 10 5.58 12.73 9.96
CA ARG A 10 5.02 11.71 10.87
C ARG A 10 3.49 11.78 10.95
N GLY A 11 2.89 12.97 10.89
CA GLY A 11 1.44 13.12 10.84
C GLY A 11 0.83 12.38 9.65
N ARG A 12 1.33 12.67 8.44
CA ARG A 12 0.84 12.00 7.22
C ARG A 12 1.11 10.49 7.21
N ALA A 13 2.29 10.05 7.67
CA ALA A 13 2.61 8.63 7.78
C ALA A 13 1.64 7.89 8.72
N ARG A 14 1.29 8.49 9.86
CA ARG A 14 0.28 7.96 10.80
C ARG A 14 -1.09 7.83 10.18
N GLU A 15 -1.55 8.88 9.50
CA GLU A 15 -2.86 8.85 8.83
C GLU A 15 -2.91 7.75 7.76
N GLN A 16 -1.87 7.65 6.94
CA GLN A 16 -1.76 6.60 5.92
C GLN A 16 -1.71 5.20 6.54
N ALA A 17 -0.90 5.00 7.58
CA ALA A 17 -0.82 3.73 8.30
C ALA A 17 -2.18 3.34 8.90
N GLN A 18 -2.90 4.29 9.51
CA GLN A 18 -4.23 4.04 10.07
C GLN A 18 -5.23 3.59 9.01
N VAL A 19 -5.25 4.24 7.84
CA VAL A 19 -6.13 3.84 6.72
C VAL A 19 -5.79 2.44 6.24
N LEU A 20 -4.50 2.14 6.04
CA LEU A 20 -4.06 0.81 5.62
C LEU A 20 -4.42 -0.26 6.65
N MET A 21 -4.22 0.00 7.93
CA MET A 21 -4.59 -0.93 9.01
C MET A 21 -6.10 -1.16 9.07
N THR A 22 -6.90 -0.11 8.86
CA THR A 22 -8.36 -0.22 8.84
C THR A 22 -8.83 -1.09 7.68
N LEU A 23 -8.27 -0.88 6.48
CA LEU A 23 -8.56 -1.72 5.32
C LEU A 23 -8.12 -3.17 5.54
N ALA A 24 -6.91 -3.37 6.06
CA ALA A 24 -6.38 -4.70 6.32
C ALA A 24 -7.21 -5.47 7.34
N ALA A 25 -7.66 -4.82 8.42
CA ALA A 25 -8.51 -5.43 9.42
C ALA A 25 -9.88 -5.85 8.87
N ALA A 26 -10.41 -5.13 7.89
CA ALA A 26 -11.66 -5.49 7.20
C ALA A 26 -11.49 -6.70 6.27
N GLU A 27 -10.36 -6.78 5.56
CA GLU A 27 -10.14 -7.77 4.49
C GLU A 27 -9.47 -9.07 4.97
N CYS A 28 -8.68 -9.03 6.05
CA CYS A 28 -7.81 -10.14 6.44
C CYS A 28 -8.56 -11.38 6.98
N SER A 29 -9.88 -11.33 7.13
CA SER A 29 -10.72 -12.44 7.62
C SER A 29 -10.22 -13.03 8.95
N GLY A 30 -9.77 -12.17 9.87
CA GLY A 30 -9.26 -12.55 11.19
C GLY A 30 -7.78 -13.00 11.23
N ARG A 31 -7.06 -12.89 10.10
CA ARG A 31 -5.59 -13.06 10.06
C ARG A 31 -4.87 -11.79 10.51
N ASP A 32 -3.55 -11.87 10.63
CA ASP A 32 -2.71 -10.71 10.97
C ASP A 32 -2.82 -9.60 9.89
N PRO A 33 -3.33 -8.41 10.24
CA PRO A 33 -3.47 -7.30 9.28
C PRO A 33 -2.13 -6.79 8.77
N VAL A 34 -1.06 -6.86 9.58
CA VAL A 34 0.28 -6.43 9.17
C VAL A 34 0.84 -7.36 8.09
N ALA A 35 0.73 -8.67 8.28
CA ALA A 35 1.11 -9.67 7.27
C ALA A 35 0.29 -9.51 5.98
N TRP A 36 -1.01 -9.17 6.09
CA TRP A 36 -1.85 -8.92 4.92
C TRP A 36 -1.35 -7.73 4.09
N LEU A 37 -1.06 -6.59 4.74
CA LEU A 37 -0.54 -5.40 4.05
C LEU A 37 0.78 -5.67 3.30
N LYS A 38 1.66 -6.49 3.87
CA LYS A 38 2.95 -6.83 3.27
C LYS A 38 2.82 -7.60 1.95
N THR A 39 1.68 -8.21 1.67
CA THR A 39 1.45 -9.02 0.46
C THR A 39 0.39 -8.45 -0.49
N HIS A 40 -0.43 -7.49 -0.03
CA HIS A 40 -1.57 -6.96 -0.80
C HIS A 40 -1.39 -5.51 -1.28
N VAL A 41 -0.36 -4.80 -0.79
CA VAL A 41 -0.09 -3.42 -1.22
C VAL A 41 1.01 -3.40 -2.28
N PHE A 42 0.71 -2.75 -3.40
CA PHE A 42 1.58 -2.61 -4.57
C PHE A 42 1.79 -1.15 -4.92
N THR A 43 2.78 -0.88 -5.76
CA THR A 43 3.06 0.44 -6.33
C THR A 43 3.01 0.40 -7.84
N CYS A 44 2.54 1.49 -8.44
CA CYS A 44 2.66 1.73 -9.87
C CYS A 44 4.05 2.28 -10.23
N SER A 45 4.33 2.44 -11.52
CA SER A 45 5.61 3.00 -12.00
C SER A 45 5.87 4.44 -11.55
N GLY A 46 4.83 5.16 -11.13
CA GLY A 46 4.93 6.50 -10.53
C GLY A 46 5.15 6.49 -9.01
N GLY A 47 5.19 5.32 -8.36
CA GLY A 47 5.39 5.21 -6.92
C GLY A 47 4.12 5.33 -6.06
N HIS A 48 2.94 5.41 -6.67
CA HIS A 48 1.67 5.49 -5.94
C HIS A 48 1.23 4.12 -5.45
N MET A 49 0.86 4.04 -4.16
CA MET A 49 0.39 2.79 -3.56
C MET A 49 -1.06 2.48 -3.95
N TYR A 50 -1.33 1.22 -4.21
CA TYR A 50 -2.67 0.68 -4.42
C TYR A 50 -2.76 -0.72 -3.82
N VAL A 51 -3.98 -1.21 -3.63
CA VAL A 51 -4.24 -2.49 -2.97
C VAL A 51 -4.88 -3.46 -3.96
N ILE A 52 -4.39 -4.69 -3.95
CA ILE A 52 -5.06 -5.82 -4.61
C ILE A 52 -5.72 -6.63 -3.49
N GLY A 53 -7.05 -6.62 -3.44
CA GLY A 53 -7.82 -7.33 -2.43
C GLY A 53 -7.93 -8.84 -2.66
N GLU A 54 -8.88 -9.48 -1.98
CA GLU A 54 -9.19 -10.91 -2.11
C GLU A 54 -7.99 -11.83 -1.82
N CYS A 55 -7.42 -12.46 -2.85
CA CYS A 55 -6.28 -13.38 -2.75
C CYS A 55 -4.92 -12.67 -2.89
N GLY A 56 -4.91 -11.34 -3.04
CA GLY A 56 -3.69 -10.53 -3.21
C GLY A 56 -3.01 -10.68 -4.58
N SER A 57 -3.60 -11.48 -5.48
CA SER A 57 -3.01 -11.77 -6.79
C SER A 57 -3.73 -11.01 -7.91
N PRO A 58 -3.00 -10.41 -8.87
CA PRO A 58 -3.60 -9.52 -9.88
C PRO A 58 -4.50 -10.27 -10.87
N GLN A 59 -5.78 -9.94 -10.88
CA GLN A 59 -6.76 -10.46 -11.85
C GLN A 59 -7.35 -9.37 -12.76
N VAL A 60 -7.33 -8.12 -12.29
CA VAL A 60 -7.91 -6.97 -12.99
C VAL A 60 -6.84 -5.91 -13.20
N SER A 61 -6.87 -5.30 -14.38
CA SER A 61 -6.03 -4.16 -14.75
C SER A 61 -6.84 -2.87 -14.74
N ALA A 62 -6.26 -1.80 -14.21
CA ALA A 62 -6.85 -0.47 -14.15
C ALA A 62 -5.81 0.62 -14.42
N ARG A 63 -6.19 1.89 -14.26
CA ARG A 63 -5.27 3.03 -14.35
C ARG A 63 -5.09 3.68 -12.98
N CYS A 64 -3.86 4.05 -12.66
CA CYS A 64 -3.56 4.84 -11.47
C CYS A 64 -4.29 6.20 -11.57
N PRO A 65 -5.08 6.59 -10.56
CA PRO A 65 -5.80 7.86 -10.58
C PRO A 65 -4.88 9.08 -10.48
N GLU A 66 -3.65 8.90 -9.98
CA GLU A 66 -2.69 9.98 -9.76
C GLU A 66 -1.80 10.22 -10.98
N CYS A 67 -1.21 9.17 -11.56
CA CYS A 67 -0.28 9.31 -12.70
C CYS A 67 -0.75 8.69 -14.02
N GLY A 68 -1.88 7.98 -14.04
CA GLY A 68 -2.42 7.35 -15.26
C GLY A 68 -1.70 6.07 -15.71
N SER A 69 -0.61 5.67 -15.07
CA SER A 69 0.09 4.40 -15.35
C SER A 69 -0.82 3.19 -15.15
N ALA A 70 -0.53 2.09 -15.87
CA ALA A 70 -1.25 0.83 -15.69
C ALA A 70 -0.98 0.23 -14.29
N VAL A 71 -2.04 -0.19 -13.60
CA VAL A 71 -1.99 -0.85 -12.29
C VAL A 71 -2.70 -2.20 -12.33
N GLY A 72 -2.32 -3.09 -11.40
CA GLY A 72 -2.89 -4.42 -11.31
C GLY A 72 -2.25 -5.38 -12.30
N GLY A 73 -3.07 -6.22 -12.93
CA GLY A 73 -2.58 -7.28 -13.82
C GLY A 73 -3.70 -8.20 -14.28
N LYS A 74 -3.34 -9.38 -14.76
CA LYS A 74 -4.29 -10.41 -15.23
C LYS A 74 -3.68 -11.79 -15.05
N ASP A 75 -4.52 -12.82 -14.98
CA ASP A 75 -4.05 -14.22 -14.91
C ASP A 75 -3.10 -14.48 -13.72
N HIS A 76 -3.31 -13.78 -12.60
CA HIS A 76 -2.45 -13.77 -11.40
C HIS A 76 -1.03 -13.20 -11.65
N LEU A 77 -0.82 -12.55 -12.79
CA LEU A 77 0.44 -11.93 -13.16
C LEU A 77 0.35 -10.42 -13.02
N LEU A 78 1.32 -9.86 -12.30
CA LEU A 78 1.45 -8.43 -12.11
C LEU A 78 1.85 -7.75 -13.42
N GLY A 79 1.13 -6.68 -13.77
CA GLY A 79 1.41 -5.91 -14.97
C GLY A 79 2.78 -5.22 -14.90
N PRO A 80 3.44 -5.02 -16.05
CA PRO A 80 4.78 -4.42 -16.09
C PRO A 80 4.80 -3.03 -15.46
N GLY A 81 5.89 -2.72 -14.76
CA GLY A 81 6.06 -1.44 -14.08
C GLY A 81 5.32 -1.32 -12.74
N ASN A 82 4.64 -2.38 -12.28
CA ASN A 82 4.13 -2.47 -10.92
C ASN A 82 5.08 -3.28 -10.05
N SER A 83 5.05 -3.06 -8.74
CA SER A 83 5.91 -3.77 -7.78
C SER A 83 5.24 -3.88 -6.41
N LEU A 84 5.67 -4.83 -5.59
CA LEU A 84 5.16 -4.94 -4.22
C LEU A 84 5.69 -3.76 -3.38
N ALA A 85 4.81 -3.12 -2.62
CA ALA A 85 5.13 -1.92 -1.83
C ALA A 85 5.79 -2.24 -0.47
N LEU A 86 6.44 -3.39 -0.33
CA LEU A 86 6.84 -3.95 0.96
C LEU A 86 7.67 -2.98 1.81
N HIS A 87 8.65 -2.29 1.21
CA HIS A 87 9.47 -1.32 1.94
C HIS A 87 8.67 -0.09 2.39
N MET A 88 7.76 0.40 1.56
CA MET A 88 6.92 1.56 1.88
C MET A 88 5.91 1.24 2.97
N VAL A 89 5.28 0.06 2.91
CA VAL A 89 4.39 -0.43 3.97
C VAL A 89 5.15 -0.53 5.29
N GLN A 90 6.33 -1.15 5.31
CA GLN A 90 7.12 -1.25 6.53
C GLN A 90 7.44 0.12 7.13
N GLN A 91 7.93 1.05 6.31
CA GLN A 91 8.22 2.41 6.77
C GLN A 91 6.97 3.10 7.34
N LEU A 92 5.81 2.96 6.69
CA LEU A 92 4.56 3.56 7.17
C LEU A 92 4.11 2.97 8.50
N LEU A 93 4.23 1.66 8.68
CA LEU A 93 3.87 1.03 9.96
C LEU A 93 4.79 1.49 11.10
N GLU A 94 6.10 1.54 10.84
CA GLU A 94 7.10 2.02 11.81
C GLU A 94 6.91 3.50 12.17
N GLU A 95 6.70 4.36 11.17
CA GLU A 95 6.47 5.79 11.37
C GLU A 95 5.09 6.08 11.96
N GLY A 96 4.12 5.22 11.66
CA GLY A 96 2.75 5.24 12.15
C GLY A 96 2.61 4.84 13.62
N GLY A 97 3.56 4.06 14.14
CA GLY A 97 3.51 3.53 15.51
C GLY A 97 2.42 2.49 15.71
N VAL A 98 2.17 1.68 14.67
CA VAL A 98 1.20 0.57 14.65
C VAL A 98 1.88 -0.78 14.87
#